data_AF-A0A9P7ZQV7-F1
#
_entry.id   AF-A0A9P7ZQV7-F1
#
_cell.length_a   1.000
_cell.length_b   1.000
_cell.length_c   1.000
_cell.angle_alpha   90.00
_cell.angle_beta   90.00
_cell.angle_gamma   90.00
#
_symmetry.space_group_name_H-M   'P 1'
#
loop_
_entity.id
_entity.type
_entity.pdbx_description
1 polymer ?
#
loop_
_entity_poly.entity_id
_entity_poly.type
_entity_poly.pdbx_seq_one_letter_code
_entity_poly.pdbx_strand_id
1 'polypeptide(L)'
;MFNRLRRASSSSVESVPTPARRHSLACEPDHSCEGLSASGIRQLWRCMLELQERYGCYHSARIDVAMEAGDEGVDYMPNRFIIDTLNNSVIDSLPEEGWELLDKCLHPESSLKK
;
A
#
# COMPACT_ATOMS: atom_id res chain seq x y z
N MET A 1 5.98 -64.63 -31.56
CA MET A 1 7.26 -64.47 -30.84
C MET A 1 7.23 -63.13 -30.13
N PHE A 2 7.21 -63.17 -28.79
CA PHE A 2 7.71 -62.22 -27.78
C PHE A 2 7.44 -60.69 -27.83
N ASN A 3 6.73 -60.21 -26.78
CA ASN A 3 7.04 -59.09 -25.84
C ASN A 3 7.36 -57.66 -26.38
N ARG A 4 7.12 -56.52 -25.71
CA ARG A 4 6.67 -56.11 -24.36
C ARG A 4 6.43 -54.57 -24.36
N LEU A 5 5.45 -54.15 -23.55
CA LEU A 5 5.30 -52.92 -22.72
C LEU A 5 5.88 -51.53 -23.09
N ARG A 6 4.96 -50.55 -23.00
CA ARG A 6 4.96 -49.23 -22.32
C ARG A 6 6.15 -48.27 -22.47
N ARG A 7 5.83 -47.04 -22.89
CA ARG A 7 6.18 -45.82 -22.13
C ARG A 7 5.12 -44.73 -22.34
N ALA A 8 4.59 -44.21 -21.23
CA ALA A 8 3.70 -43.05 -21.22
C ALA A 8 4.50 -41.76 -21.44
N SER A 9 3.89 -40.75 -22.03
CA SER A 9 4.19 -39.34 -21.76
C SER A 9 3.00 -38.48 -22.15
N SER A 10 2.39 -37.88 -21.13
CA SER A 10 1.46 -36.76 -21.23
C SER A 10 2.11 -35.58 -21.95
N SER A 11 1.34 -34.81 -22.70
CA SER A 11 1.20 -33.37 -22.43
C SER A 11 0.11 -32.79 -23.31
N SER A 12 -1.00 -32.43 -22.67
CA SER A 12 -1.96 -31.47 -23.18
C SER A 12 -1.20 -30.17 -23.47
N VAL A 13 -1.19 -29.73 -24.73
CA VAL A 13 -0.75 -28.39 -25.08
C VAL A 13 -1.93 -27.73 -25.79
N GLU A 14 -2.60 -26.84 -25.06
CA GLU A 14 -3.07 -25.54 -25.53
C GLU A 14 -4.13 -25.04 -24.55
N SER A 15 -3.70 -24.19 -23.63
CA SER A 15 -4.52 -23.09 -23.11
C SER A 15 -3.54 -22.08 -22.53
N VAL A 16 -3.42 -20.99 -23.26
CA VAL A 16 -2.59 -19.82 -22.99
C VAL A 16 -2.83 -19.32 -21.56
N PRO A 17 -1.81 -19.26 -20.67
CA PRO A 17 -1.93 -18.45 -19.49
C PRO A 17 -1.73 -16.98 -19.90
N THR A 18 -2.80 -16.22 -19.82
CA THR A 18 -2.80 -14.77 -19.61
C THR A 18 -1.64 -14.36 -18.71
N PRO A 19 -0.90 -13.26 -18.99
CA PRO A 19 0.03 -12.71 -18.02
C PRO A 19 -0.80 -12.13 -16.85
N ALA A 20 -1.13 -13.00 -15.90
CA ALA A 20 -1.48 -12.58 -14.55
C ALA A 20 -0.26 -11.83 -14.04
N ARG A 21 -0.43 -10.51 -13.99
CA ARG A 21 0.49 -9.52 -13.43
C ARG A 21 1.10 -10.12 -12.17
N ARG A 22 2.35 -10.58 -12.29
CA ARG A 22 3.15 -10.96 -11.13
C ARG A 22 3.34 -9.68 -10.34
N HIS A 23 2.46 -9.43 -9.37
CA HIS A 23 2.80 -8.57 -8.25
C HIS A 23 3.92 -9.31 -7.54
N SER A 24 5.13 -8.88 -7.87
CA SER A 24 6.37 -9.27 -7.22
C SER A 24 6.13 -9.35 -5.72
N LEU A 25 6.41 -10.50 -5.12
CA LEU A 25 6.59 -10.67 -3.68
C LEU A 25 7.90 -10.00 -3.27
N ALA A 26 8.06 -8.73 -3.63
CA ALA A 26 8.97 -7.86 -2.92
C ALA A 26 8.34 -7.62 -1.55
N CYS A 27 9.16 -7.55 -0.51
CA CYS A 27 8.76 -6.99 0.78
C CYS A 27 8.45 -5.51 0.55
N GLU A 28 7.32 -5.23 -0.09
CA GLU A 28 6.73 -3.91 -0.08
C GLU A 28 6.42 -3.66 1.41
N PRO A 29 6.89 -2.54 1.98
CA PRO A 29 6.58 -2.26 3.37
C PRO A 29 5.05 -2.26 3.52
N ASP A 30 4.55 -2.83 4.61
CA ASP A 30 3.11 -3.00 4.82
C ASP A 30 2.50 -1.61 5.10
N HIS A 31 2.27 -0.83 4.05
CA HIS A 31 1.64 0.50 4.12
C HIS A 31 0.13 0.41 4.31
N SER A 32 -0.34 -0.79 4.62
CA SER A 32 -1.71 -1.12 4.94
C SER A 32 -2.04 -0.58 6.32
N CYS A 33 -3.22 0.00 6.45
CA CYS A 33 -3.77 0.40 7.75
C CYS A 33 -4.22 -0.82 8.57
N GLU A 34 -3.71 -2.03 8.32
CA GLU A 34 -4.17 -3.27 8.95
C GLU A 34 -3.75 -3.29 10.43
N GLY A 35 -4.71 -3.55 11.32
CA GLY A 35 -4.48 -3.48 12.76
C GLY A 35 -4.57 -2.07 13.38
N LEU A 36 -4.70 -0.99 12.59
CA LEU A 36 -4.93 0.34 13.13
C LEU A 36 -6.38 0.52 13.63
N SER A 37 -6.52 1.07 14.83
CA SER A 37 -7.82 1.52 15.36
C SER A 37 -8.31 2.77 14.60
N ALA A 38 -9.59 3.13 14.73
CA ALA A 38 -10.14 4.33 14.10
C ALA A 38 -9.41 5.63 14.51
N SER A 39 -8.89 5.70 15.75
CA SER A 39 -8.02 6.79 16.19
C SER A 39 -6.64 6.74 15.55
N GLY A 40 -6.07 5.54 15.34
CA GLY A 40 -4.82 5.36 14.60
C GLY A 40 -4.95 5.81 13.15
N ILE A 41 -6.05 5.44 12.49
CA ILE A 41 -6.35 5.87 11.11
C ILE A 41 -6.50 7.40 11.02
N ARG A 42 -7.15 8.04 11.99
CA ARG A 42 -7.20 9.52 12.06
C ARG A 42 -5.81 10.15 12.22
N GLN A 43 -4.95 9.56 13.03
CA GLN A 43 -3.59 10.05 13.24
C GLN A 43 -2.74 9.88 11.98
N LEU A 44 -2.89 8.74 11.30
CA LEU A 44 -2.28 8.50 9.99
C LEU A 44 -2.75 9.52 8.97
N TRP A 45 -4.05 9.82 8.91
CA TRP A 45 -4.58 10.84 8.00
C TRP A 45 -3.95 12.21 8.23
N ARG A 46 -3.81 12.64 9.50
CA ARG A 46 -3.07 13.87 9.84
C ARG A 46 -1.63 13.85 9.34
N CYS A 47 -0.96 12.72 9.55
CA CYS A 47 0.41 12.50 9.10
C CYS A 47 0.53 12.60 7.57
N MET A 48 -0.42 12.03 6.83
CA MET A 48 -0.47 12.14 5.36
C MET A 48 -0.63 13.59 4.89
N LEU A 49 -1.45 14.40 5.57
CA LEU A 49 -1.61 15.83 5.25
C LEU A 49 -0.32 16.62 5.53
N GLU A 50 0.38 16.33 6.63
CA GLU A 50 1.69 16.95 6.92
C GLU A 50 2.75 16.56 5.87
N LEU A 51 2.76 15.29 5.46
CA LEU A 51 3.61 14.82 4.36
C LEU A 51 3.27 15.52 3.04
N GLN A 52 1.99 15.74 2.77
CA GLN A 52 1.56 16.49 1.60
C GLN A 52 2.05 17.93 1.65
N GLU A 53 1.91 18.61 2.78
CA GLU A 53 2.35 19.99 2.95
C GLU A 53 3.87 20.12 2.73
N ARG A 54 4.63 19.15 3.24
CA ARG A 54 6.10 19.19 3.24
C ARG A 54 6.71 18.73 1.91
N TYR A 55 6.12 17.73 1.24
CA TYR A 55 6.71 17.06 0.08
C TYR A 55 5.84 17.09 -1.18
N GLY A 56 4.54 17.39 -1.10
CA GLY A 56 3.62 17.40 -2.24
C GLY A 56 3.48 16.06 -2.94
N CYS A 57 3.59 14.97 -2.18
CA CYS A 57 3.81 13.62 -2.69
C CYS A 57 2.50 12.88 -3.07
N TYR A 58 1.35 13.28 -2.52
CA TYR A 58 0.04 12.72 -2.86
C TYR A 58 -0.61 13.48 -4.03
N HIS A 59 -0.95 12.77 -5.09
CA HIS A 59 -1.71 13.28 -6.25
C HIS A 59 -3.18 12.86 -6.16
N SER A 60 -3.89 13.34 -5.14
CA SER A 60 -5.30 13.01 -4.95
C SER A 60 -6.12 14.25 -4.66
N ALA A 61 -7.20 14.42 -5.43
CA ALA A 61 -8.19 15.48 -5.20
C ALA A 61 -8.73 15.48 -3.76
N ARG A 62 -8.76 14.32 -3.10
CA ARG A 62 -9.19 14.24 -1.69
C ARG A 62 -8.19 14.87 -0.73
N ILE A 63 -6.89 14.65 -0.98
CA ILE A 63 -5.83 15.29 -0.22
C ILE A 63 -5.86 16.80 -0.51
N ASP A 64 -6.03 17.20 -1.78
CA ASP A 64 -6.09 18.62 -2.16
C ASP A 64 -7.23 19.36 -1.45
N VAL A 65 -8.43 18.78 -1.40
CA VAL A 65 -9.57 19.34 -0.66
C VAL A 65 -9.29 19.44 0.84
N ALA A 66 -8.65 18.42 1.42
CA ALA A 66 -8.29 18.45 2.84
C ALA A 66 -7.21 19.50 3.15
N MET A 67 -6.25 19.70 2.24
CA MET A 67 -5.25 20.76 2.35
C MET A 67 -5.87 22.15 2.24
N GLU A 68 -6.83 22.35 1.34
CA GLU A 68 -7.56 23.62 1.19
C GLU A 68 -8.38 23.95 2.44
N ALA A 69 -8.91 22.93 3.12
CA ALA A 69 -9.64 23.08 4.39
C ALA A 69 -8.75 23.37 5.62
N GLY A 70 -7.42 23.31 5.49
CA GLY A 70 -6.48 23.59 6.59
C GLY A 70 -6.73 22.72 7.82
N ASP A 71 -6.97 23.34 8.98
CA ASP A 71 -7.21 22.65 10.25
C ASP A 71 -8.44 21.72 10.21
N GLU A 72 -9.44 22.05 9.38
CA GLU A 72 -10.64 21.22 9.16
C GLU A 72 -10.38 20.03 8.21
N GLY A 73 -9.21 19.97 7.57
CA GLY A 73 -8.82 18.89 6.65
C GLY A 73 -8.82 17.50 7.29
N VAL A 74 -8.67 17.44 8.62
CA VAL A 74 -8.75 16.20 9.38
C VAL A 74 -10.15 15.58 9.32
N ASP A 75 -11.20 16.40 9.22
CA ASP A 75 -12.59 15.94 9.20
C ASP A 75 -12.99 15.36 7.83
N TYR A 76 -12.19 15.62 6.79
CA TYR A 76 -12.34 15.02 5.45
C TYR A 76 -11.75 13.60 5.35
N MET A 77 -11.40 13.00 6.49
CA MET A 77 -10.78 11.68 6.57
C MET A 77 -11.55 10.65 5.71
N PRO A 78 -10.91 10.05 4.70
CA PRO A 78 -11.49 8.97 3.93
C PRO A 78 -11.70 7.69 4.76
N ASN A 79 -12.45 6.75 4.19
CA ASN A 79 -12.45 5.38 4.72
C ASN A 79 -11.05 4.73 4.58
N ARG A 80 -10.79 3.72 5.40
CA ARG A 80 -9.51 2.99 5.45
C ARG A 80 -9.02 2.53 4.07
N PHE A 81 -9.92 1.98 3.25
CA PHE A 81 -9.55 1.46 1.92
C PHE A 81 -9.01 2.55 1.00
N ILE A 82 -9.58 3.76 1.06
CA ILE A 82 -9.08 4.90 0.29
C ILE A 82 -7.73 5.36 0.84
N ILE A 83 -7.52 5.35 2.16
CA ILE A 83 -6.21 5.67 2.77
C ILE A 83 -5.15 4.69 2.28
N ASP A 84 -5.43 3.38 2.30
CA ASP A 84 -4.51 2.35 1.79
C ASP A 84 -4.18 2.61 0.32
N THR A 85 -5.18 2.97 -0.48
CA THR A 85 -4.99 3.30 -1.90
C THR A 85 -4.08 4.52 -2.08
N LEU A 86 -4.23 5.55 -1.26
CA LEU A 86 -3.39 6.75 -1.30
C LEU A 86 -1.94 6.44 -0.92
N ASN A 87 -1.73 5.65 0.13
CA ASN A 87 -0.39 5.23 0.56
C ASN A 87 0.33 4.41 -0.52
N ASN A 88 -0.40 3.57 -1.25
CA ASN A 88 0.19 2.79 -2.35
C ASN A 88 0.52 3.66 -3.59
N SER A 89 -0.05 4.85 -3.71
CA SER A 89 0.17 5.74 -4.87
C SER A 89 1.35 6.69 -4.69
N VAL A 90 1.78 6.94 -3.45
CA VAL A 90 2.83 7.92 -3.11
C VAL A 90 4.24 7.31 -3.08
N ILE A 91 4.32 5.98 -3.21
CA ILE A 91 5.52 5.19 -2.93
C ILE A 91 6.72 5.65 -3.79
N ASP A 92 6.47 5.99 -5.05
CA ASP A 92 7.54 6.33 -5.99
C ASP A 92 8.02 7.79 -5.88
N SER A 93 7.28 8.67 -5.19
CA SER A 93 7.54 10.12 -5.15
C SER A 93 8.03 10.65 -3.79
N LEU A 94 7.97 9.83 -2.73
CA LEU A 94 8.33 10.23 -1.37
C LEU A 94 9.82 10.00 -1.07
N PRO A 95 10.54 10.99 -0.49
CA PRO A 95 11.93 10.81 -0.05
C PRO A 95 12.01 9.93 1.21
N GLU A 96 13.20 9.42 1.53
CA GLU A 96 13.46 8.51 2.68
C GLU A 96 12.96 9.12 4.00
N GLU A 97 13.15 10.42 4.22
CA GLU A 97 12.67 11.09 5.43
C GLU A 97 11.14 11.13 5.53
N GLY A 98 10.45 11.27 4.39
CA GLY A 98 8.98 11.19 4.33
C GLY A 98 8.49 9.77 4.63
N TRP A 99 9.23 8.78 4.13
CA TRP A 99 8.95 7.37 4.38
C TRP A 99 9.04 7.00 5.86
N GLU A 100 10.09 7.43 6.55
CA GLU A 100 10.23 7.18 7.98
C GLU A 100 9.08 7.77 8.79
N LEU A 101 8.57 8.94 8.39
CA LEU A 101 7.44 9.58 9.06
C LEU A 101 6.15 8.78 8.82
N LEU A 102 5.91 8.35 7.57
CA LEU A 102 4.76 7.53 7.23
C LEU A 102 4.78 6.19 8.00
N ASP A 103 5.93 5.53 8.06
CA ASP A 103 6.13 4.26 8.78
C ASP A 103 5.86 4.42 10.29
N LYS A 104 6.36 5.49 10.91
CA LYS A 104 6.06 5.83 12.33
C LYS A 104 4.55 6.00 12.58
N CYS A 105 3.82 6.54 11.60
CA CYS A 105 2.38 6.74 11.69
C CYS A 105 1.57 5.45 11.46
N LEU A 106 2.08 4.52 10.66
CA LEU A 106 1.50 3.20 10.41
C LEU A 106 1.78 2.21 11.55
N HIS A 107 2.93 2.32 12.19
CA HIS A 107 3.37 1.44 13.27
C HIS A 107 3.70 2.21 14.56
N PRO A 108 2.72 2.87 15.20
CA PRO A 108 2.99 3.62 16.43
C PRO A 108 3.53 2.75 17.57
N GLU A 109 3.19 1.45 17.59
CA GLU A 109 3.64 0.48 18.59
C GLU A 109 5.12 0.08 18.45
N SER A 110 5.75 0.26 17.28
CA SER A 110 7.18 -0.05 17.08
C SER A 110 8.10 1.01 17.70
N SER A 111 7.56 2.20 18.00
CA SER A 111 8.28 3.32 18.63
C SER A 111 8.25 3.27 20.17
N LEU A 112 7.49 2.36 20.78
CA LEU A 112 7.43 2.20 22.24
C LEU A 112 8.43 1.15 22.74
N LYS A 113 9.73 1.45 22.60
CA LYS A 113 10.80 0.68 23.24
C LYS A 113 11.92 1.62 23.67
N LYS A 114 11.77 2.18 24.87
CA LYS A 114 12.84 2.81 25.66
C LYS A 114 13.01 2.04 26.95
#